data_AF-A0A7K0Z2Z5-F1
#
_entry.id   AF-A0A7K0Z2Z5-F1
#
_cell.length_a   1.000
_cell.length_b   1.000
_cell.length_c   1.000
_cell.angle_alpha   90.00
_cell.angle_beta   90.00
_cell.angle_gamma   90.00
#
_symmetry.space_group_name_H-M   'P 1'
#
loop_
_entity.id
_entity.type
_entity.pdbx_description
1 polymer ?
#
loop_
_entity_poly.entity_id
_entity_poly.type
_entity_poly.pdbx_seq_one_letter_code
_entity_poly.pdbx_strand_id
1 'polypeptide(L)'
;MSVFDLLIDQEHVISILRDAVQAAAIGDDESQEMTHAWLFTGPPGSGRSNAALAFAAALVCKQGGCNECTDCLTALRGNHADVELIKTEGLSIKIDEVREL
;
A
#
# COMPACT_ATOMS: atom_id res chain seq x y z
N MET A 1 12.28 12.06 -3.12
CA MET A 1 10.80 12.06 -3.05
C MET A 1 10.37 10.63 -2.76
N SER A 2 9.44 10.41 -1.85
CA SER A 2 8.91 9.10 -1.48
C SER A 2 7.53 8.88 -2.10
N VAL A 3 7.09 7.62 -2.22
CA VAL A 3 5.71 7.29 -2.61
C VAL A 3 4.69 7.87 -1.63
N PHE A 4 5.09 8.12 -0.38
CA PHE A 4 4.27 8.77 0.63
C PHE A 4 4.10 10.28 0.44
N ASP A 5 4.92 10.93 -0.38
CA ASP A 5 4.79 12.37 -0.67
C ASP A 5 3.50 12.68 -1.47
N LEU A 6 2.82 11.63 -1.98
CA LEU A 6 1.50 11.71 -2.59
C LEU A 6 0.37 11.91 -1.56
N LEU A 7 0.64 11.73 -0.27
CA LEU A 7 -0.31 11.87 0.81
C LEU A 7 -0.15 13.25 1.47
N ILE A 8 -1.19 14.07 1.37
CA ILE A 8 -1.19 15.45 1.87
C ILE A 8 -1.72 15.49 3.30
N ASP A 9 -0.98 16.08 4.23
CA ASP A 9 -1.34 16.27 5.64
C ASP A 9 -1.73 14.96 6.35
N GLN A 10 -0.98 13.88 6.09
CA GLN A 10 -1.18 12.55 6.68
C GLN A 10 0.05 12.05 7.46
N GLU A 11 0.78 12.94 8.14
CA GLU A 11 2.08 12.64 8.77
C GLU A 11 2.01 11.44 9.73
N HIS A 12 0.94 11.37 10.53
CA HIS A 12 0.75 10.28 11.48
C HIS A 12 0.54 8.92 10.79
N VAL A 13 -0.20 8.90 9.68
CA VAL A 13 -0.39 7.66 8.90
C VAL A 13 0.92 7.29 8.21
N ILE A 14 1.64 8.26 7.65
CA ILE A 14 2.92 8.04 6.97
C ILE A 14 3.94 7.43 7.94
N SER A 15 3.99 7.86 9.21
CA SER A 15 4.92 7.26 10.19
C SER A 15 4.60 5.79 10.40
N ILE A 16 3.33 5.46 10.68
CA ILE A 16 2.89 4.06 10.91
C ILE A 16 3.23 3.17 9.70
N LEU A 17 2.97 3.65 8.48
CA LEU A 17 3.24 2.87 7.27
C LEU A 17 4.75 2.68 7.03
N ARG A 18 5.58 3.66 7.39
CA ARG A 18 7.04 3.55 7.27
C ARG A 18 7.61 2.53 8.26
N ASP A 19 7.13 2.57 9.50
CA ASP A 19 7.54 1.64 10.55
C ASP A 19 7.19 0.20 10.11
N ALA A 20 5.97 -0.02 9.62
CA ALA A 20 5.54 -1.31 9.07
C ALA A 20 6.39 -1.78 7.86
N VAL A 21 6.78 -0.88 6.95
CA VAL A 21 7.68 -1.23 5.81
C VAL A 21 9.07 -1.63 6.30
N GLN A 22 9.59 -0.96 7.33
CA GLN A 22 10.90 -1.30 7.90
C GLN A 22 10.87 -2.65 8.61
N ALA A 23 9.85 -2.90 9.43
CA ALA A 23 9.59 -4.18 10.06
C ALA A 23 9.49 -5.31 9.02
N ALA A 24 8.74 -5.10 7.93
CA ALA A 24 8.58 -6.10 6.86
C ALA A 24 9.90 -6.46 6.15
N ALA A 25 10.89 -5.58 6.14
CA ALA A 25 12.19 -5.82 5.52
C ALA A 25 13.13 -6.68 6.39
N ILE A 26 12.80 -6.85 7.68
CA ILE A 26 13.60 -7.59 8.66
C ILE A 26 12.92 -8.95 8.90
N GLY A 27 13.55 -10.03 8.43
CA GLY A 27 12.93 -11.37 8.43
C GLY A 27 12.60 -11.98 9.81
N ASP A 28 13.26 -11.52 10.86
CA ASP A 28 13.07 -11.98 12.25
C ASP A 28 12.54 -10.85 13.16
N ASP A 29 11.85 -9.86 12.59
CA ASP A 29 11.28 -8.77 13.39
C ASP A 29 10.16 -9.28 14.31
N GLU A 30 10.35 -9.14 15.63
CA GLU A 30 9.37 -9.51 16.65
C GLU A 30 8.39 -8.36 16.97
N SER A 31 8.57 -7.19 16.32
CA SER A 31 7.63 -6.09 16.48
C SER A 31 6.25 -6.47 15.94
N GLN A 32 5.23 -5.69 16.31
CA GLN A 32 3.88 -5.83 15.77
C GLN A 32 3.54 -4.67 14.82
N GLU A 33 4.56 -4.01 14.27
CA GLU A 33 4.39 -2.88 13.36
C GLU A 33 3.85 -3.34 12.01
N MET A 34 4.30 -4.48 11.50
CA MET A 34 3.75 -5.10 10.29
C MET A 34 2.75 -6.21 10.62
N THR A 35 1.57 -6.14 9.99
CA THR A 35 0.53 -7.17 10.08
C THR A 35 0.05 -7.61 8.69
N HIS A 36 -0.60 -8.77 8.61
CA HIS A 36 -1.05 -9.38 7.36
C HIS A 36 -2.27 -8.68 6.72
N ALA A 37 -2.96 -7.79 7.44
CA ALA A 37 -4.17 -7.14 6.94
C ALA A 37 -4.33 -5.73 7.52
N TRP A 38 -4.59 -4.76 6.63
CA TRP A 38 -4.73 -3.35 6.97
C TRP A 38 -6.08 -2.81 6.51
N LEU A 39 -6.76 -2.06 7.38
CA LEU A 39 -8.03 -1.41 7.06
C LEU A 39 -7.86 0.11 7.07
N PHE A 40 -7.89 0.71 5.88
CA PHE A 40 -7.85 2.16 5.72
C PHE A 40 -9.26 2.74 5.81
N THR A 41 -9.50 3.66 6.75
CA THR A 41 -10.82 4.29 6.99
C THR A 41 -10.76 5.81 6.91
N GLY A 42 -11.91 6.47 6.74
CA GLY A 42 -12.00 7.93 6.53
C GLY A 42 -13.11 8.38 5.57
N PRO A 43 -13.39 9.70 5.49
CA PRO A 43 -14.46 10.27 4.65
C PRO A 43 -14.09 10.29 3.16
N PRO A 44 -15.05 10.21 2.21
CA PRO A 44 -14.76 10.26 0.77
C PRO A 44 -13.80 11.39 0.39
N GLY A 45 -12.79 11.08 -0.43
CA GLY A 45 -11.74 12.03 -0.82
C GLY A 45 -10.54 12.14 0.13
N SER A 46 -10.55 11.49 1.30
CA SER A 46 -9.44 11.57 2.28
C SER A 46 -8.14 10.86 1.88
N GLY A 47 -8.03 10.34 0.64
CA GLY A 47 -6.81 9.67 0.17
C GLY A 47 -6.60 8.22 0.63
N ARG A 48 -7.61 7.53 1.20
CA ARG A 48 -7.49 6.14 1.69
C ARG A 48 -6.87 5.18 0.66
N SER A 49 -7.42 5.17 -0.55
CA SER A 49 -6.93 4.29 -1.62
C SER A 49 -5.51 4.66 -2.06
N ASN A 50 -5.17 5.95 -2.03
CA ASN A 50 -3.82 6.42 -2.33
C ASN A 50 -2.83 5.97 -1.24
N ALA A 51 -3.23 6.01 0.04
CA ALA A 51 -2.41 5.53 1.15
C ALA A 51 -2.16 4.03 1.05
N ALA A 52 -3.20 3.24 0.76
CA ALA A 52 -3.06 1.81 0.52
C ALA A 52 -2.13 1.50 -0.65
N LEU A 53 -2.27 2.23 -1.76
CA LEU A 53 -1.43 2.03 -2.95
C LEU A 53 0.03 2.45 -2.72
N ALA A 54 0.26 3.57 -2.02
CA ALA A 54 1.60 4.02 -1.64
C ALA A 54 2.27 3.02 -0.70
N PHE A 55 1.53 2.46 0.26
CA PHE A 55 2.03 1.41 1.14
C PHE A 55 2.41 0.14 0.39
N ALA A 56 1.54 -0.35 -0.50
CA ALA A 56 1.84 -1.51 -1.35
C ALA A 56 3.10 -1.27 -2.21
N ALA A 57 3.21 -0.09 -2.82
CA ALA A 57 4.40 0.30 -3.59
C ALA A 57 5.67 0.38 -2.71
N ALA A 58 5.55 0.81 -1.45
CA ALA A 58 6.66 0.86 -0.51
C ALA A 58 7.13 -0.54 -0.08
N LEU A 59 6.20 -1.48 0.13
CA LEU A 59 6.50 -2.86 0.51
C LEU A 59 7.27 -3.63 -0.57
N VAL A 60 6.92 -3.46 -1.85
CA VAL A 60 7.65 -4.10 -2.96
C VAL A 60 8.93 -3.36 -3.36
N CYS A 61 9.13 -2.15 -2.85
CA CYS A 61 10.31 -1.35 -3.14
C CYS A 61 11.47 -1.75 -2.23
N LYS A 62 12.63 -2.06 -2.84
CA LYS A 62 13.88 -2.36 -2.11
C LYS A 62 14.40 -1.23 -1.21
N GLN A 63 13.90 -0.01 -1.38
CA GLN A 63 14.28 1.18 -0.61
C GLN A 63 13.12 1.73 0.23
N GLY A 64 12.02 0.99 0.38
CA GLY A 64 10.87 1.41 1.19
C GLY A 64 10.07 2.57 0.59
N GLY A 65 9.98 2.65 -0.74
CA GLY A 65 9.11 3.58 -1.46
C GLY A 65 9.81 4.84 -1.97
N CYS A 66 10.82 4.67 -2.83
CA CYS A 66 11.61 5.77 -3.41
C CYS A 66 10.94 6.53 -4.56
N ASN A 67 9.78 6.08 -5.05
CA ASN A 67 8.99 6.73 -6.12
C ASN A 67 9.71 6.93 -7.48
N GLU A 68 10.81 6.23 -7.71
CA GLU A 68 11.58 6.35 -8.97
C GLU A 68 11.99 5.00 -9.56
N CYS A 69 12.05 3.95 -8.74
CA CYS A 69 12.38 2.61 -9.23
C CYS A 69 11.20 1.98 -9.98
N THR A 70 11.51 0.99 -10.83
CA THR A 70 10.51 0.24 -11.59
C THR A 70 9.41 -0.32 -10.70
N ASP A 71 9.76 -0.91 -9.55
CA ASP A 71 8.81 -1.53 -8.62
C ASP A 71 7.77 -0.51 -8.11
N CYS A 72 8.22 0.68 -7.69
CA CYS A 72 7.34 1.78 -7.29
C CYS A 72 6.45 2.22 -8.46
N LEU A 73 7.03 2.46 -9.63
CA LEU A 73 6.31 3.01 -10.77
C LEU A 73 5.28 2.03 -11.34
N THR A 74 5.56 0.73 -11.38
CA THR A 74 4.60 -0.28 -11.85
C THR A 74 3.53 -0.54 -10.80
N ALA A 75 3.86 -0.54 -9.51
CA ALA A 75 2.87 -0.70 -8.43
C ALA A 75 1.89 0.47 -8.41
N LEU A 76 2.37 1.71 -8.48
CA LEU A 76 1.52 2.91 -8.55
C LEU A 76 0.64 2.96 -9.82
N ARG A 77 1.03 2.26 -10.88
CA ARG A 77 0.24 2.10 -12.11
C ARG A 77 -0.70 0.89 -12.09
N GLY A 78 -0.64 0.05 -11.05
CA GLY A 78 -1.44 -1.17 -10.93
C GLY A 78 -0.99 -2.32 -11.84
N ASN A 79 0.29 -2.36 -12.24
CA ASN A 79 0.85 -3.35 -13.18
C ASN A 79 2.05 -4.12 -12.59
N HIS A 80 2.26 -4.09 -11.27
CA HIS A 80 3.35 -4.82 -10.64
C HIS A 80 2.97 -6.29 -10.48
N ALA A 81 3.89 -7.22 -10.73
CA ALA A 81 3.60 -8.65 -10.68
C ALA A 81 3.11 -9.11 -9.28
N ASP A 82 3.68 -8.53 -8.23
CA ASP A 82 3.33 -8.85 -6.83
C ASP A 82 2.31 -7.89 -6.20
N VAL A 83 1.66 -7.00 -6.97
CA VAL A 83 0.63 -6.08 -6.45
C VAL A 83 -0.61 -6.14 -7.31
N GLU A 84 -1.70 -6.60 -6.71
CA GLU A 84 -3.01 -6.64 -7.34
C GLU A 84 -3.92 -5.54 -6.76
N LEU A 85 -4.50 -4.72 -7.65
CA LEU A 85 -5.46 -3.68 -7.26
C LEU A 85 -6.88 -4.13 -7.60
N ILE A 86 -7.60 -4.59 -6.59
CA ILE A 86 -9.01 -4.95 -6.70
C ILE A 86 -9.86 -3.72 -6.45
N LYS A 87 -10.65 -3.34 -7.46
CA LYS A 87 -11.63 -2.25 -7.38
C LYS A 87 -12.92 -2.69 -8.05
N THR A 88 -14.04 -2.11 -7.64
CA THR A 88 -15.31 -2.37 -8.30
C THR A 88 -15.27 -1.85 -9.73
N GLU A 89 -15.49 -2.74 -10.70
CA GLU A 89 -15.80 -2.35 -12.08
C GLU A 89 -17.30 -2.00 -12.24
N GLY A 90 -18.15 -2.50 -11.33
CA GLY A 90 -19.59 -2.23 -11.25
C GLY A 90 -20.03 -1.58 -9.93
N LEU A 91 -21.20 -1.99 -9.42
CA LEU A 91 -21.77 -1.46 -8.17
C LEU A 91 -21.28 -2.17 -6.90
N SER A 92 -20.68 -3.36 -7.04
CA SER A 92 -20.27 -4.22 -5.93
C SER A 92 -19.16 -5.18 -6.38
N ILE A 93 -18.31 -5.60 -5.44
CA ILE A 93 -17.39 -6.73 -5.63
C ILE A 93 -18.18 -8.01 -5.37
N LYS A 94 -18.24 -8.92 -6.34
CA LYS A 94 -19.01 -10.17 -6.20
C LYS A 94 -18.20 -11.23 -5.45
N ILE A 95 -18.90 -12.15 -4.79
CA ILE A 95 -18.25 -13.26 -4.07
C ILE A 95 -17.43 -14.16 -5.01
N ASP A 96 -17.91 -14.38 -6.24
CA ASP A 96 -17.21 -15.23 -7.20
C ASP A 96 -15.90 -14.61 -7.66
N GLU A 97 -15.87 -13.27 -7.84
CA GLU A 97 -14.64 -12.52 -8.14
C GLU A 97 -13.60 -12.68 -7.02
N VAL A 98 -14.04 -12.68 -5.75
CA VAL A 98 -13.13 -12.84 -4.60
C VAL A 98 -12.60 -14.27 -4.46
N ARG A 99 -13.33 -15.28 -4.94
CA ARG A 99 -12.92 -16.69 -4.83
C ARG A 99 -11.87 -17.13 -5.85
N GLU A 100 -11.68 -16.36 -6.91
CA GLU A 100 -10.70 -16.64 -7.96
C GLU A 100 -9.30 -16.07 -7.64
N LEU A 101 -9.19 -15.31 -6.54
CA LEU A 101 -7.94 -14.78 -5.97
C LEU A 101 -7.25 -15.80 -5.07
#